data_AF-A0A7K3YHR3-F1
#
_entry.id   AF-A0A7K3YHR3-F1
#
_cell.length_a   1.000
_cell.length_b   1.000
_cell.length_c   1.000
_cell.angle_alpha   90.00
_cell.angle_beta   90.00
_cell.angle_gamma   90.00
#
_symmetry.space_group_name_H-M   'P 1'
#
loop_
_entity.id
_entity.type
_entity.pdbx_description
1 polymer ?
#
loop_
_entity_poly.entity_id
_entity_poly.type
_entity_poly.pdbx_seq_one_letter_code
_entity_poly.pdbx_strand_id
1 'polypeptide(L)' 'MIPERCTFCKGTLQEGKTEFIARVGDGIIVIRGVPALVC' A
#
# COMPACT_ATOMS: atom_id res chain seq x y z
N MET A 1 9.26 5.71 14.49
CA MET A 1 8.29 6.78 14.23
C MET A 1 7.72 6.54 12.84
N ILE A 2 6.39 6.59 12.70
CA ILE A 2 5.74 6.48 11.39
C ILE A 2 5.99 7.79 10.63
N PRO A 3 6.51 7.76 9.38
CA PRO A 3 6.79 8.99 8.64
C PRO A 3 5.49 9.66 8.17
N GLU A 4 5.42 10.99 8.27
CA GLU A 4 4.30 11.78 7.72
C GLU A 4 4.34 11.84 6.18
N ARG A 5 5.51 11.65 5.58
CA ARG A 5 5.72 11.68 4.13
C ARG A 5 6.28 10.38 3.62
N CYS A 6 5.79 9.93 2.49
CA CYS A 6 6.30 8.75 1.81
C CYS A 6 7.76 8.96 1.40
N THR A 7 8.60 7.98 1.71
CA THR A 7 10.04 8.04 1.42
C THR A 7 10.33 8.08 -0.08
N PHE A 8 9.44 7.51 -0.90
CA PHE A 8 9.52 7.45 -2.36
C PHE A 8 8.90 8.69 -3.04
N CYS A 9 7.58 8.89 -2.90
CA CYS A 9 6.82 9.93 -3.61
C CYS A 9 6.93 11.34 -2.96
N LYS A 10 7.37 11.42 -1.68
CA LYS A 10 7.32 12.62 -0.80
C LYS A 10 5.91 13.17 -0.51
N GLY A 11 4.85 12.54 -1.02
CA GLY A 11 3.46 12.81 -0.66
C GLY A 11 3.13 12.46 0.79
N THR A 12 2.03 13.01 1.29
CA THR A 12 1.53 12.78 2.66
C THR A 12 1.06 11.34 2.82
N LEU A 13 1.48 10.68 3.89
CA LEU A 13 1.00 9.35 4.27
C LEU A 13 -0.23 9.48 5.17
N GLN A 14 -1.24 8.66 4.91
CA GLN A 14 -2.46 8.60 5.72
C GLN A 14 -2.83 7.15 6.03
N GLU A 15 -3.38 6.90 7.22
CA GLU A 15 -3.94 5.59 7.53
C GLU A 15 -5.17 5.32 6.66
N GLY A 16 -5.24 4.12 6.11
CA GLY A 16 -6.35 3.72 5.26
C GLY A 16 -6.38 2.22 4.99
N LYS A 17 -7.22 1.83 4.03
CA LYS A 17 -7.28 0.47 3.49
C LYS A 17 -6.99 0.51 2.00
N THR A 18 -6.23 -0.46 1.51
CA THR A 18 -5.89 -0.57 0.09
C THR A 18 -6.01 -2.02 -0.39
N GLU A 19 -5.81 -2.22 -1.70
CA GLU A 19 -5.65 -3.53 -2.30
C GLU A 19 -4.16 -3.84 -2.48
N PHE A 20 -3.73 -5.01 -2.03
CA PHE A 20 -2.41 -5.54 -2.35
C PHE A 20 -2.53 -6.50 -3.53
N ILE A 21 -1.89 -6.14 -4.64
CA ILE A 21 -1.92 -6.90 -5.89
C ILE A 21 -0.52 -7.46 -6.13
N ALA A 22 -0.42 -8.80 -6.21
CA ALA A 22 0.83 -9.48 -6.52
C ALA A 22 0.62 -10.47 -7.67
N ARG A 23 1.56 -10.48 -8.61
CA ARG A 23 1.62 -11.52 -9.65
C ARG A 23 2.45 -12.68 -9.12
N VAL A 24 1.91 -13.90 -9.19
CA VAL A 24 2.59 -15.13 -8.71
C VAL A 24 2.49 -16.18 -9.81
N GLY A 25 3.63 -16.45 -10.46
CA GLY A 25 3.67 -17.26 -11.68
C GLY A 25 2.77 -16.66 -12.76
N ASP A 26 1.84 -17.47 -13.25
CA ASP A 26 0.86 -17.08 -14.26
C ASP A 26 -0.44 -16.47 -13.67
N GLY A 27 -0.53 -16.38 -12.34
CA GLY A 27 -1.71 -15.86 -11.63
C GLY A 27 -1.53 -14.47 -11.05
N ILE A 28 -2.65 -13.84 -10.67
CA ILE A 28 -2.70 -12.58 -9.92
C ILE A 28 -3.47 -12.84 -8.61
N ILE A 29 -2.86 -12.46 -7.48
CA ILE A 29 -3.48 -12.46 -6.16
C ILE A 29 -3.87 -11.02 -5.82
N VAL A 30 -5.13 -10.83 -5.44
CA VAL A 30 -5.66 -9.54 -4.97
C VAL A 30 -6.14 -9.71 -3.54
N ILE A 31 -5.47 -9.06 -2.59
CA ILE A 31 -5.89 -9.01 -1.19
C ILE A 31 -6.54 -7.65 -0.95
N ARG A 32 -7.84 -7.65 -0.66
CA ARG A 32 -8.64 -6.43 -0.45
C ARG A 32 -8.69 -6.01 1.00
N GLY A 33 -8.81 -4.70 1.22
CA GLY A 33 -9.08 -4.13 2.54
C GLY A 33 -7.91 -4.21 3.50
N VAL A 34 -6.67 -4.28 2.98
CA VAL A 34 -5.44 -4.34 3.77
C VAL A 34 -5.22 -3.00 4.47
N PRO A 35 -5.16 -2.95 5.81
CA PRO A 35 -4.80 -1.74 6.54
C PRO A 35 -3.35 -1.33 6.20
N ALA A 36 -3.17 -0.08 5.79
CA ALA A 36 -1.86 0.44 5.36
C ALA A 36 -1.76 1.95 5.54
N LEU A 37 -0.53 2.47 5.46
CA LEU A 37 -0.26 3.89 5.24
C LEU A 37 -0.21 4.14 3.74
N VAL A 38 -1.12 4.97 3.24
CA VAL A 38 -1.32 5.23 1.81
C VAL A 38 -0.74 6.60 1.45
N CYS A 39 0.13 6.60 0.42
CA CYS A 39 0.36 7.74 -0.50
C CYS A 39 -0.56 7.44 -1.70
#